data_AF-A0AA39M9I0-F1
#
_entry.id   AF-A0AA39M9I0-F1
#
_cell.length_a   1.000
_cell.length_b   1.000
_cell.length_c   1.000
_cell.angle_alpha   90.00
_cell.angle_beta   90.00
_cell.angle_gamma   90.00
#
_symmetry.space_group_name_H-M   'P 1'
#
loop_
_entity.id
_entity.type
_entity.pdbx_description
1 polymer ?
#
loop_
_entity_poly.entity_id
_entity_poly.type
_entity_poly.pdbx_seq_one_letter_code
_entity_poly.pdbx_strand_id
1 'polypeptide(L)'
;MSNAYGTNVPGSLFETMDVTVEGKKNEQLGIRVSSTLVVVKVERESPSHGNLRFGDVILTLFLKISRPITEQEMPLSRLPRDYDALPGYKYHVGIMFMISGCKLALPIKSYNNKVYVTRLVEDTLSSLTLNIGDAILDIDNQPVTSVHEASDSLFKQLKAKGHATMAIEQAEDPAAKAYVRAALLAEKTQDLDFPLAVDVIEITKKETVRFKGNPDLQPAKVIGKAATKTSESSKKRADSSRVSVHDKTEESPIACEGNPNLLVHVPVQPVNNYQPLCNFTTDAKK
;
A
#
# COMPACT_ATOMS: atom_id res chain seq x y z
N MET A 1 -4.36 -29.47 15.52
CA MET A 1 -4.00 -28.84 14.23
C MET A 1 -2.50 -28.94 14.09
N SER A 2 -1.98 -29.26 12.90
CA SER A 2 -0.54 -29.46 12.75
C SER A 2 0.19 -28.13 12.98
N ASN A 3 1.35 -28.17 13.65
CA ASN A 3 2.22 -27.01 13.89
C ASN A 3 2.85 -26.44 12.59
N ALA A 4 2.35 -26.83 11.43
CA ALA A 4 2.88 -26.50 10.11
C ALA A 4 2.97 -25.01 9.83
N TYR A 5 1.97 -24.26 10.29
CA TYR A 5 1.83 -22.81 10.11
C TYR A 5 2.21 -22.01 11.38
N GLY A 6 2.77 -22.68 12.38
CA GLY A 6 3.05 -22.10 13.69
C GLY A 6 1.87 -22.13 14.66
N THR A 7 2.14 -21.93 15.95
CA THR A 7 1.14 -22.00 17.04
C THR A 7 0.18 -20.82 17.07
N ASN A 8 0.48 -19.76 16.33
CA ASN A 8 -0.21 -18.47 16.42
C ASN A 8 -1.29 -18.28 15.36
N VAL A 9 -1.48 -19.26 14.46
CA VAL A 9 -2.47 -19.17 13.38
C VAL A 9 -3.79 -19.80 13.85
N PRO A 10 -4.90 -19.04 13.87
CA PRO A 10 -6.20 -19.56 14.31
C PRO A 10 -6.76 -20.57 13.31
N GLY A 11 -7.37 -21.63 13.85
CA GLY A 11 -7.95 -22.72 13.06
C GLY A 11 -9.13 -22.33 12.16
N SER A 12 -9.78 -21.20 12.44
CA SER A 12 -10.86 -20.65 11.60
C SER A 12 -10.38 -20.19 10.22
N LEU A 13 -9.06 -20.04 10.03
CA LEU A 13 -8.46 -19.68 8.75
C LEU A 13 -8.15 -20.90 7.88
N PHE A 14 -8.64 -22.07 8.26
CA PHE A 14 -8.48 -23.29 7.49
C PHE A 14 -9.83 -23.96 7.25
N GLU A 15 -10.03 -24.43 6.03
CA GLU A 15 -11.12 -25.31 5.66
C GLU A 15 -10.62 -26.75 5.66
N THR A 16 -11.45 -27.70 6.10
CA THR A 16 -11.09 -29.12 6.06
C THR A 16 -11.88 -29.84 4.97
N MET A 17 -11.18 -30.57 4.11
CA MET A 17 -11.77 -31.26 2.96
C MET A 17 -11.26 -32.71 2.90
N ASP A 18 -12.10 -33.62 2.43
CA ASP A 18 -11.69 -35.00 2.13
C ASP A 18 -11.36 -35.09 0.64
N VAL A 19 -10.15 -35.58 0.31
CA VAL A 19 -9.66 -35.66 -1.07
C VAL A 19 -9.24 -37.08 -1.37
N THR A 20 -9.69 -37.62 -2.51
CA THR A 20 -9.29 -38.93 -3.00
C THR A 20 -8.37 -38.75 -4.19
N VAL A 21 -7.16 -39.32 -4.13
CA VAL A 21 -6.21 -39.33 -5.24
C VAL A 21 -6.07 -40.76 -5.75
N GLU A 22 -6.48 -40.99 -7.00
CA GLU A 22 -6.36 -42.29 -7.65
C GLU A 22 -4.94 -42.46 -8.23
N GLY A 23 -4.16 -43.36 -7.65
CA GLY A 23 -2.82 -43.69 -8.14
C GLY A 23 -2.75 -45.11 -8.69
N LYS A 24 -1.96 -45.33 -9.73
CA LYS A 24 -1.63 -46.69 -10.17
C LYS A 24 -0.54 -47.28 -9.29
N LYS A 25 -0.55 -48.60 -9.13
CA LYS A 25 0.47 -49.33 -8.36
C LYS A 25 1.86 -49.06 -8.96
N ASN A 26 2.80 -48.62 -8.12
CA ASN A 26 4.18 -48.22 -8.46
C ASN A 26 4.34 -46.89 -9.21
N GLU A 27 3.29 -46.10 -9.36
CA GLU A 27 3.38 -44.73 -9.89
C GLU A 27 3.61 -43.73 -8.74
N GLN A 28 4.48 -42.74 -8.95
CA GLN A 28 4.64 -41.65 -7.98
C GLN A 28 3.42 -40.73 -8.07
N LEU A 29 2.87 -40.35 -6.92
CA LEU A 29 1.73 -39.43 -6.86
C LEU A 29 2.08 -38.00 -7.33
N GLY A 30 3.36 -37.67 -7.49
CA GLY A 30 3.83 -36.35 -7.92
C GLY A 30 3.65 -35.25 -6.88
N ILE A 31 3.70 -35.58 -5.58
CA ILE A 31 3.59 -34.61 -4.48
C ILE A 31 4.92 -34.54 -3.74
N ARG A 32 5.36 -33.31 -3.44
CA ARG A 32 6.42 -33.08 -2.46
C ARG A 32 5.83 -32.48 -1.20
N VAL A 33 6.10 -33.14 -0.07
CA VAL A 33 5.59 -32.74 1.24
C VAL A 33 6.75 -32.32 2.14
N SER A 34 6.52 -31.31 2.97
CA SER A 34 7.46 -30.88 4.03
C SER A 34 7.48 -31.86 5.20
N SER A 35 8.45 -31.72 6.12
CA SER A 35 8.50 -32.47 7.38
C SER A 35 7.27 -32.23 8.27
N THR A 36 6.56 -31.11 8.07
CA THR A 36 5.33 -30.74 8.77
C THR A 36 4.06 -31.18 8.05
N LEU A 37 4.16 -32.05 7.05
CA LEU A 37 3.04 -32.55 6.25
C LEU A 37 2.31 -31.49 5.40
N VAL A 38 2.96 -30.37 5.09
CA VAL A 38 2.47 -29.36 4.14
C VAL A 38 2.87 -29.73 2.73
N VAL A 39 1.95 -29.64 1.78
CA VAL A 39 2.24 -29.77 0.34
C VAL A 39 3.05 -28.56 -0.12
N VAL A 40 4.31 -28.80 -0.51
CA VAL A 40 5.25 -27.76 -0.96
C VAL A 40 5.37 -27.73 -2.48
N LYS A 41 4.99 -28.80 -3.16
CA LYS A 41 4.95 -28.84 -4.62
C LYS A 41 4.02 -29.93 -5.10
N VAL A 42 3.31 -29.67 -6.19
CA VAL A 42 2.53 -30.65 -6.93
C VAL A 42 3.04 -30.65 -8.37
N GLU A 43 3.47 -31.80 -8.86
CA GLU A 43 3.96 -31.95 -10.24
C GLU A 43 2.79 -31.86 -11.22
N ARG A 44 3.01 -31.16 -12.33
CA ARG A 44 2.02 -31.07 -13.42
C ARG A 44 1.83 -32.42 -14.06
N GLU A 45 0.60 -32.69 -14.51
CA GLU A 45 0.21 -33.97 -15.11
C GLU A 45 0.39 -35.20 -14.20
N SER A 46 0.55 -34.99 -12.88
CA SER A 46 0.59 -36.08 -11.90
C SER A 46 -0.82 -36.44 -11.41
N PRO A 47 -1.02 -37.63 -10.81
CA PRO A 47 -2.30 -38.02 -10.20
C PRO A 47 -2.83 -37.01 -9.16
N SER A 48 -1.93 -36.27 -8.53
CA SER A 48 -2.27 -35.28 -7.51
C SER A 48 -2.56 -33.89 -8.06
N HIS A 49 -2.27 -33.67 -9.35
CA HIS A 49 -2.54 -32.42 -10.04
C HIS A 49 -4.06 -32.16 -10.06
N GLY A 50 -4.47 -30.98 -9.64
CA GLY A 50 -5.89 -30.60 -9.53
C GLY A 50 -6.58 -31.03 -8.22
N ASN A 51 -6.15 -32.13 -7.62
CA ASN A 51 -6.70 -32.64 -6.35
C ASN A 51 -6.08 -31.95 -5.13
N LEU A 52 -4.75 -31.80 -5.14
CA LEU A 52 -3.99 -31.15 -4.06
C LEU A 52 -3.42 -29.81 -4.54
N ARG A 53 -3.25 -28.88 -3.60
CA ARG A 53 -2.71 -27.54 -3.85
C ARG A 53 -1.50 -27.28 -2.96
N PHE A 54 -0.62 -26.40 -3.45
CA PHE A 54 0.44 -25.83 -2.63
C PHE A 54 -0.15 -25.21 -1.34
N GLY A 55 0.44 -25.54 -0.20
CA GLY A 55 -0.03 -25.08 1.11
C GLY A 55 -1.06 -26.00 1.80
N ASP A 56 -1.62 -27.00 1.13
CA ASP A 56 -2.53 -27.94 1.78
C ASP A 56 -1.79 -28.73 2.88
N VAL A 57 -2.42 -28.90 4.05
CA VAL A 57 -1.90 -29.70 5.17
C VAL A 57 -2.54 -31.08 5.15
N ILE A 58 -1.73 -32.14 5.12
CA ILE A 58 -2.22 -33.52 5.19
C ILE A 58 -2.44 -33.91 6.65
N LEU A 59 -3.67 -34.26 7.02
CA LEU A 59 -4.05 -34.62 8.39
C LEU A 59 -4.09 -36.14 8.62
N THR A 60 -4.60 -36.91 7.65
CA THR A 60 -4.83 -38.37 7.80
C THR A 60 -4.49 -39.11 6.51
N LEU A 61 -4.13 -40.39 6.61
CA LEU A 61 -3.78 -41.29 5.48
C LEU A 61 -4.93 -41.55 4.50
N PHE A 62 -6.19 -41.30 4.88
CA PHE A 62 -7.34 -41.20 3.97
C PHE A 62 -7.53 -39.77 3.43
N LEU A 63 -6.39 -39.08 3.22
CA LEU A 63 -6.24 -37.72 2.66
C LEU A 63 -7.33 -36.72 3.06
N LYS A 64 -7.52 -36.60 4.38
CA LYS A 64 -8.18 -35.43 4.96
C LYS A 64 -7.18 -34.28 4.92
N ILE A 65 -7.48 -33.24 4.15
CA ILE A 65 -6.63 -32.07 3.99
C ILE A 65 -7.21 -30.87 4.71
N SER A 66 -6.33 -29.98 5.17
CA SER A 66 -6.69 -28.66 5.66
C SER A 66 -6.13 -27.62 4.71
N ARG A 67 -7.02 -26.85 4.07
CA ARG A 67 -6.68 -25.82 3.09
C ARG A 67 -6.69 -24.45 3.75
N PRO A 68 -5.62 -23.64 3.63
CA PRO A 68 -5.63 -22.28 4.13
C PRO A 68 -6.62 -21.42 3.33
N ILE A 69 -7.42 -20.63 4.04
CA ILE A 69 -8.31 -19.63 3.44
C ILE A 69 -7.45 -18.40 3.13
N THR A 70 -7.31 -18.09 1.85
CA THR A 70 -6.43 -17.01 1.36
C THR A 70 -7.18 -15.75 0.99
N GLU A 71 -8.51 -15.82 0.82
CA GLU A 71 -9.38 -14.71 0.43
C GLU A 71 -10.57 -14.63 1.40
N GLN A 72 -10.89 -13.43 1.86
CA GLN A 72 -12.06 -13.14 2.68
C GLN A 72 -12.74 -11.85 2.19
N GLU A 73 -14.06 -11.75 2.39
CA GLU A 73 -14.81 -10.53 2.11
C GLU A 73 -14.27 -9.35 2.92
N MET A 74 -14.06 -8.22 2.27
CA MET A 74 -13.51 -7.02 2.90
C MET A 74 -14.63 -6.10 3.38
N PRO A 75 -14.67 -5.74 4.67
CA PRO A 75 -15.57 -4.68 5.12
C PRO A 75 -15.07 -3.33 4.57
N LEU A 76 -15.99 -2.49 4.10
CA LEU A 76 -15.66 -1.15 3.57
C LEU A 76 -14.87 -0.27 4.56
N SER A 77 -15.03 -0.50 5.86
CA SER A 77 -14.28 0.19 6.92
C SER A 77 -12.78 -0.09 6.92
N ARG A 78 -12.32 -1.09 6.17
CA ARG A 78 -10.91 -1.46 6.06
C ARG A 78 -10.15 -0.63 5.03
N LEU A 79 -10.85 0.03 4.10
CA LEU A 79 -10.19 0.96 3.20
C LEU A 79 -9.55 2.12 4.00
N PRO A 80 -8.39 2.64 3.56
CA PRO A 80 -7.82 3.85 4.15
C PRO A 80 -8.84 4.99 4.13
N ARG A 81 -8.81 5.86 5.15
CA ARG A 81 -9.87 6.89 5.36
C ARG A 81 -10.06 7.85 4.19
N ASP A 82 -9.00 8.10 3.43
CA ASP A 82 -8.99 9.01 2.28
C ASP A 82 -9.07 8.24 0.95
N TYR A 83 -9.48 6.97 0.98
CA TYR A 83 -9.50 6.09 -0.17
C TYR A 83 -10.94 5.72 -0.55
N ASP A 84 -11.38 6.23 -1.70
CA ASP A 84 -12.67 5.88 -2.28
C ASP A 84 -12.57 4.63 -3.13
N ALA A 85 -13.53 3.71 -2.96
CA ALA A 85 -13.65 2.53 -3.79
C ALA A 85 -13.98 2.94 -5.24
N LEU A 86 -13.17 2.48 -6.19
CA LEU A 86 -13.31 2.80 -7.60
C LEU A 86 -14.23 1.79 -8.29
N PRO A 87 -15.08 2.24 -9.24
CA PRO A 87 -15.86 1.31 -10.05
C PRO A 87 -14.93 0.48 -10.94
N GLY A 88 -15.32 -0.78 -11.19
CA GLY A 88 -14.55 -1.73 -12.01
C GLY A 88 -13.40 -2.42 -11.27
N TYR A 89 -13.31 -2.23 -9.95
CA TYR A 89 -12.38 -2.93 -9.07
C TYR A 89 -13.14 -3.72 -8.01
N LYS A 90 -12.63 -4.92 -7.71
CA LYS A 90 -13.06 -5.78 -6.62
C LYS A 90 -12.10 -5.61 -5.45
N TYR A 91 -12.64 -5.47 -4.25
CA TYR A 91 -11.86 -5.37 -3.02
C TYR A 91 -12.09 -6.59 -2.13
N HIS A 92 -11.01 -7.18 -1.64
CA HIS A 92 -11.06 -8.34 -0.75
C HIS A 92 -9.86 -8.34 0.21
N VAL A 93 -9.96 -9.12 1.29
CA VAL A 93 -8.84 -9.33 2.22
C VAL A 93 -8.07 -10.56 1.78
N GLY A 94 -6.80 -10.37 1.43
CA GLY A 94 -5.85 -11.45 1.23
C GLY A 94 -5.20 -11.86 2.54
N ILE A 95 -5.14 -13.15 2.81
CA ILE A 95 -4.46 -13.72 3.99
C ILE A 95 -3.26 -14.53 3.52
N MET A 96 -2.07 -14.05 3.87
CA MET A 96 -0.81 -14.72 3.57
C MET A 96 -0.28 -15.41 4.82
N PHE A 97 0.12 -16.67 4.66
CA PHE A 97 0.63 -17.48 5.77
C PHE A 97 2.14 -17.68 5.65
N MET A 98 2.81 -17.75 6.80
CA MET A 98 4.21 -18.12 6.87
C MET A 98 4.35 -19.65 6.86
N ILE A 99 4.80 -20.20 5.72
CA ILE A 99 5.14 -21.63 5.62
C ILE A 99 6.64 -21.79 5.78
N SER A 100 7.06 -22.56 6.78
CA SER A 100 8.48 -22.85 7.00
C SER A 100 9.09 -23.54 5.77
N GLY A 101 10.26 -23.06 5.34
CA GLY A 101 10.99 -23.58 4.17
C GLY A 101 10.52 -23.05 2.81
N CYS A 102 9.44 -22.26 2.76
CA CYS A 102 8.97 -21.63 1.52
C CYS A 102 9.51 -20.20 1.37
N LYS A 103 9.79 -19.77 0.13
CA LYS A 103 10.21 -18.40 -0.16
C LYS A 103 8.99 -17.50 -0.27
N LEU A 104 9.08 -16.28 0.28
CA LEU A 104 8.04 -15.26 0.14
C LEU A 104 7.85 -14.88 -1.35
N ALA A 105 8.96 -14.55 -2.01
CA ALA A 105 9.01 -14.18 -3.44
C ALA A 105 7.91 -13.20 -3.86
N LEU A 106 7.93 -12.00 -3.26
CA LEU A 106 6.95 -10.94 -3.51
C LEU A 106 7.56 -9.83 -4.39
N PRO A 107 7.49 -9.93 -5.74
CA PRO A 107 8.00 -8.88 -6.61
C PRO A 107 6.93 -7.78 -6.76
N ILE A 108 7.11 -6.70 -6.01
CA ILE A 108 6.19 -5.57 -5.97
C ILE A 108 6.82 -4.30 -6.54
N LYS A 109 5.96 -3.39 -6.99
CA LYS A 109 6.34 -2.10 -7.57
C LYS A 109 5.35 -1.04 -7.14
N SER A 110 5.85 0.11 -6.71
CA SER A 110 5.02 1.28 -6.41
C SER A 110 4.72 2.06 -7.70
N TYR A 111 3.46 2.40 -7.92
CA TYR A 111 3.00 3.29 -8.98
C TYR A 111 1.78 4.06 -8.49
N ASN A 112 1.78 5.39 -8.66
CA ASN A 112 0.67 6.26 -8.27
C ASN A 112 0.16 6.02 -6.83
N ASN A 113 1.08 6.01 -5.86
CA ASN A 113 0.81 5.76 -4.43
C ASN A 113 0.17 4.40 -4.10
N LYS A 114 0.24 3.43 -5.02
CA LYS A 114 -0.20 2.05 -4.81
C LYS A 114 0.93 1.07 -5.03
N VAL A 115 0.89 -0.05 -4.34
CA VAL A 115 1.88 -1.13 -4.48
C VAL A 115 1.29 -2.26 -5.28
N TYR A 116 1.76 -2.45 -6.51
CA TYR A 116 1.29 -3.49 -7.42
C TYR A 116 2.19 -4.73 -7.40
N VAL A 117 1.56 -5.90 -7.48
CA VAL A 117 2.24 -7.19 -7.70
C VAL A 117 2.60 -7.32 -9.18
N THR A 118 3.89 -7.46 -9.47
CA THR A 118 4.38 -7.41 -10.87
C THR A 118 4.44 -8.76 -11.54
N ARG A 119 4.90 -9.78 -10.80
CA ARG A 119 5.12 -11.15 -11.30
C ARG A 119 4.84 -12.10 -10.15
N LEU A 120 4.60 -13.36 -10.45
CA LEU A 120 4.49 -14.39 -9.43
C LEU A 120 5.24 -15.62 -9.90
N VAL A 121 5.89 -16.27 -8.95
CA VAL A 121 6.57 -17.55 -9.18
C VAL A 121 5.73 -18.62 -8.52
N GLU A 122 5.46 -19.71 -9.23
CA GLU A 122 4.71 -20.85 -8.71
C GLU A 122 5.37 -21.44 -7.46
N ASP A 123 4.58 -22.09 -6.61
CA ASP A 123 5.02 -22.70 -5.35
C ASP A 123 5.69 -21.70 -4.36
N THR A 124 5.23 -20.45 -4.35
CA THR A 124 5.69 -19.41 -3.41
C THR A 124 4.55 -18.88 -2.55
N LEU A 125 4.87 -18.29 -1.39
CA LEU A 125 3.85 -17.73 -0.50
C LEU A 125 3.03 -16.63 -1.18
N SER A 126 3.67 -15.82 -2.02
CA SER A 126 2.97 -14.76 -2.76
C SER A 126 1.99 -15.32 -3.78
N SER A 127 2.36 -16.40 -4.50
CA SER A 127 1.47 -17.03 -5.49
C SER A 127 0.24 -17.73 -4.91
N LEU A 128 0.24 -18.02 -3.60
CA LEU A 128 -0.88 -18.66 -2.92
C LEU A 128 -2.03 -17.67 -2.64
N THR A 129 -1.70 -16.40 -2.42
CA THR A 129 -2.66 -15.38 -1.94
C THR A 129 -2.89 -14.26 -2.95
N LEU A 130 -1.89 -13.91 -3.76
CA LEU A 130 -1.92 -12.75 -4.65
C LEU A 130 -1.96 -13.19 -6.12
N ASN A 131 -2.45 -12.30 -6.98
CA ASN A 131 -2.39 -12.42 -8.44
C ASN A 131 -1.56 -11.28 -9.06
N ILE A 132 -1.11 -11.48 -10.30
CA ILE A 132 -0.39 -10.44 -11.03
C ILE A 132 -1.32 -9.26 -11.30
N GLY A 133 -0.88 -8.06 -10.94
CA GLY A 133 -1.65 -6.82 -11.10
C GLY A 133 -2.51 -6.46 -9.89
N ASP A 134 -2.59 -7.30 -8.86
CA ASP A 134 -3.24 -6.95 -7.61
C ASP A 134 -2.50 -5.76 -6.95
N ALA A 135 -3.27 -4.81 -6.42
CA ALA A 135 -2.72 -3.68 -5.67
C ALA A 135 -2.92 -3.89 -4.17
N ILE A 136 -1.82 -3.83 -3.41
CA ILE A 136 -1.81 -3.92 -1.96
C ILE A 136 -2.05 -2.51 -1.41
N LEU A 137 -3.17 -2.31 -0.73
CA LEU A 137 -3.56 -1.02 -0.15
C LEU A 137 -3.16 -0.91 1.33
N ASP A 138 -3.28 -2.02 2.07
CA ASP A 138 -2.92 -2.10 3.48
C ASP A 138 -2.25 -3.43 3.82
N ILE A 139 -1.54 -3.44 4.95
CA ILE A 139 -1.04 -4.64 5.62
C ILE A 139 -1.42 -4.55 7.10
N ASP A 140 -2.24 -5.48 7.57
CA ASP A 140 -2.78 -5.53 8.94
C ASP A 140 -3.42 -4.20 9.40
N ASN A 141 -4.19 -3.57 8.52
CA ASN A 141 -4.85 -2.27 8.73
C ASN A 141 -3.87 -1.09 8.85
N GLN A 142 -2.64 -1.23 8.35
CA GLN A 142 -1.72 -0.12 8.14
C GLN A 142 -1.63 0.15 6.63
N PRO A 143 -2.03 1.34 6.16
CA PRO A 143 -1.98 1.66 4.74
C PRO A 143 -0.53 1.64 4.24
N VAL A 144 -0.31 1.16 3.02
CA VAL A 144 1.02 1.09 2.41
C VAL A 144 1.02 1.76 1.04
N THR A 145 1.96 2.65 0.81
CA THR A 145 2.09 3.37 -0.48
C THR A 145 3.44 3.12 -1.15
N SER A 146 4.44 2.68 -0.38
CA SER A 146 5.80 2.42 -0.85
C SER A 146 6.15 0.94 -0.81
N VAL A 147 7.05 0.52 -1.71
CA VAL A 147 7.54 -0.87 -1.79
C VAL A 147 8.24 -1.29 -0.49
N HIS A 148 9.04 -0.39 0.09
CA HIS A 148 9.83 -0.68 1.28
C HIS A 148 8.96 -0.87 2.52
N GLU A 149 7.96 0.00 2.70
CA GLU A 149 7.00 -0.12 3.80
C GLU A 149 6.17 -1.40 3.68
N ALA A 150 5.71 -1.72 2.46
CA ALA A 150 4.97 -2.95 2.19
C ALA A 150 5.81 -4.20 2.49
N SER A 151 7.07 -4.25 2.02
CA SER A 151 7.94 -5.40 2.28
C SER A 151 8.22 -5.59 3.77
N ASP A 152 8.61 -4.51 4.45
CA ASP A 152 9.06 -4.57 5.83
C ASP A 152 7.91 -4.87 6.79
N SER A 153 6.75 -4.23 6.57
CA SER A 153 5.54 -4.49 7.35
C SER A 153 5.10 -5.94 7.19
N LEU A 154 5.06 -6.46 5.95
CA LEU A 154 4.68 -7.85 5.69
C LEU A 154 5.60 -8.84 6.38
N PHE A 155 6.92 -8.67 6.23
CA PHE A 155 7.90 -9.55 6.87
C PHE A 155 7.81 -9.52 8.40
N LYS A 156 7.56 -8.34 8.98
CA LYS A 156 7.39 -8.18 10.42
C LYS A 156 6.16 -8.92 10.93
N GLN A 157 5.02 -8.78 10.25
CA GLN A 157 3.77 -9.43 10.66
C GLN A 157 3.84 -10.96 10.50
N LEU A 158 4.36 -11.45 9.37
CA LEU A 158 4.54 -12.88 9.13
C LEU A 158 5.42 -13.54 10.20
N LYS A 159 6.51 -12.88 10.64
CA LYS A 159 7.37 -13.39 11.70
C LYS A 159 6.72 -13.38 13.09
N ALA A 160 5.91 -12.37 13.39
CA ALA A 160 5.31 -12.23 14.71
C ALA A 160 4.07 -13.13 14.89
N LYS A 161 3.15 -13.10 13.92
CA LYS A 161 1.84 -13.76 14.01
C LYS A 161 1.77 -15.09 13.24
N GLY A 162 2.75 -15.38 12.37
CA GLY A 162 2.70 -16.52 11.45
C GLY A 162 1.78 -16.30 10.23
N HIS A 163 1.05 -15.18 10.18
CA HIS A 163 0.21 -14.77 9.06
C HIS A 163 0.15 -13.25 8.98
N ALA A 164 -0.25 -12.73 7.82
CA ALA A 164 -0.49 -11.31 7.59
C ALA A 164 -1.75 -11.14 6.74
N THR A 165 -2.54 -10.12 7.06
CA THR A 165 -3.74 -9.77 6.29
C THR A 165 -3.46 -8.53 5.45
N MET A 166 -4.01 -8.47 4.23
CA MET A 166 -3.79 -7.37 3.29
C MET A 166 -5.12 -6.95 2.69
N ALA A 167 -5.38 -5.65 2.58
CA ALA A 167 -6.46 -5.14 1.74
C ALA A 167 -5.98 -5.11 0.28
N ILE A 168 -6.65 -5.88 -0.57
CA ILE A 168 -6.28 -6.03 -1.98
C ILE A 168 -7.34 -5.37 -2.86
N GLU A 169 -6.87 -4.56 -3.79
CA GLU A 169 -7.65 -4.08 -4.93
C GLU A 169 -7.30 -4.89 -6.18
N GLN A 170 -8.32 -5.48 -6.80
CA GLN A 170 -8.18 -6.30 -8.00
C GLN A 170 -9.00 -5.71 -9.15
N ALA A 171 -8.36 -5.52 -10.31
CA ALA A 171 -9.02 -4.99 -11.49
C ALA A 171 -9.94 -6.05 -12.12
N GLU A 172 -11.23 -5.76 -12.23
CA GLU A 172 -12.23 -6.65 -12.83
C GLU A 172 -12.57 -6.20 -14.26
N ASP A 173 -12.85 -4.91 -14.43
CA ASP A 173 -13.26 -4.33 -15.70
C ASP A 173 -12.12 -4.28 -16.73
N PRO A 174 -12.42 -4.39 -18.04
CA PRO A 174 -11.41 -4.27 -19.08
C PRO A 174 -10.63 -2.94 -19.03
N ALA A 175 -11.30 -1.84 -18.69
CA ALA A 175 -10.66 -0.52 -18.54
C ALA A 175 -9.70 -0.49 -17.35
N ALA A 176 -10.11 -1.02 -16.19
CA ALA A 176 -9.28 -1.16 -15.00
C ALA A 176 -8.06 -2.05 -15.27
N LYS A 177 -8.26 -3.18 -15.95
CA LYS A 177 -7.17 -4.10 -16.36
C LYS A 177 -6.18 -3.41 -17.31
N ALA A 178 -6.65 -2.58 -18.24
CA ALA A 178 -5.78 -1.81 -19.12
C ALA A 178 -4.93 -0.79 -18.32
N TYR A 179 -5.52 -0.13 -17.33
CA TYR A 179 -4.79 0.78 -16.44
C TYR A 179 -3.70 0.04 -15.63
N VAL A 180 -4.03 -1.10 -15.02
CA VAL A 180 -3.06 -1.90 -14.27
C VAL A 180 -1.92 -2.38 -15.19
N ARG A 181 -2.21 -2.80 -16.42
CA ARG A 181 -1.16 -3.17 -17.39
C ARG A 181 -0.24 -1.99 -17.70
N ALA A 182 -0.79 -0.79 -17.91
CA ALA A 182 0.01 0.42 -18.11
C ALA A 182 0.87 0.74 -16.88
N ALA A 183 0.32 0.63 -15.67
CA ALA A 183 1.04 0.82 -14.41
C ALA A 183 2.20 -0.19 -14.24
N LEU A 184 2.00 -1.45 -14.63
CA LEU A 184 3.03 -2.49 -14.58
C LEU A 184 4.16 -2.24 -15.59
N LEU A 185 3.84 -1.72 -16.77
CA LEU A 185 4.82 -1.39 -17.83
C LEU A 185 5.56 -0.07 -17.59
N ALA A 186 4.94 0.90 -16.91
CA ALA A 186 5.52 2.22 -16.68
C ALA A 186 6.88 2.12 -15.97
N GLU A 187 7.98 2.53 -16.59
CA GLU A 187 9.24 2.58 -15.86
C GLU A 187 9.13 3.60 -14.71
N LYS A 188 9.92 3.42 -13.64
CA LYS A 188 10.10 4.50 -12.66
C LYS A 188 10.84 5.61 -13.41
N THR A 189 10.10 6.50 -14.07
CA THR A 189 10.67 7.72 -14.63
C THR A 189 11.38 8.40 -13.47
N GLN A 190 12.71 8.61 -13.61
CA GLN A 190 13.48 9.37 -12.66
C GLN A 190 12.83 10.74 -12.46
N ASP A 191 12.88 11.24 -11.22
CA ASP A 191 12.29 12.52 -10.82
C ASP A 191 12.65 13.61 -11.83
N LEU A 192 11.64 14.07 -12.58
CA LEU A 192 11.74 15.30 -13.33
C LEU A 192 11.62 16.42 -12.29
N ASP A 193 12.74 16.90 -11.78
CA ASP A 193 12.79 18.13 -11.00
C ASP A 193 12.11 19.22 -11.82
N PHE A 194 10.92 19.62 -11.37
CA PHE A 194 10.25 20.75 -11.98
C PHE A 194 11.11 22.00 -11.79
N PRO A 195 11.28 22.83 -12.81
CA PRO A 195 12.07 24.04 -12.68
C PRO A 195 11.45 24.92 -11.58
N LEU A 196 12.29 25.37 -10.64
CA LEU A 196 11.89 26.35 -9.62
C LEU A 196 11.21 27.54 -10.32
N ALA A 197 10.16 28.08 -9.71
CA ALA A 197 9.49 29.26 -10.24
C ALA A 197 10.50 30.41 -10.40
N VAL A 198 10.32 31.21 -11.46
CA VAL A 198 11.30 32.24 -11.88
C VAL A 198 11.58 33.24 -10.75
N ASP A 199 10.55 33.60 -10.00
CA ASP A 199 10.65 34.47 -8.82
C ASP A 199 11.49 33.85 -7.70
N VAL A 200 11.32 32.56 -7.40
CA VAL A 200 12.11 31.83 -6.41
C VAL A 200 13.57 31.76 -6.84
N ILE A 201 13.83 31.53 -8.13
CA ILE A 201 15.19 31.54 -8.69
C ILE A 201 15.81 32.93 -8.54
N GLU A 202 15.09 33.99 -8.86
CA GLU A 202 15.56 35.37 -8.76
C GLU A 202 15.84 35.79 -7.31
N ILE A 203 14.91 35.49 -6.40
CA ILE A 203 15.07 35.74 -4.96
C ILE A 203 16.26 34.97 -4.42
N THR A 204 16.41 33.69 -4.78
CA THR A 204 17.51 32.85 -4.33
C THR A 204 18.85 33.37 -4.85
N LYS A 205 18.94 33.77 -6.12
CA LYS A 205 20.16 34.38 -6.69
C LYS A 205 20.51 35.67 -5.95
N LYS A 206 19.53 36.54 -5.72
CA LYS A 206 19.70 37.82 -5.02
C LYS A 206 20.18 37.63 -3.58
N GLU A 207 19.51 36.76 -2.81
CA GLU A 207 19.88 36.50 -1.42
C GLU A 207 21.21 35.74 -1.31
N THR A 208 21.51 34.82 -2.23
CA THR A 208 22.80 34.13 -2.27
C THR A 208 23.96 35.09 -2.47
N VAL A 209 23.82 36.09 -3.36
CA VAL A 209 24.82 37.15 -3.53
C VAL A 209 24.95 37.98 -2.26
N ARG A 210 23.83 38.32 -1.62
CA ARG A 210 23.81 39.07 -0.36
C ARG A 210 24.52 38.33 0.78
N PHE A 211 24.28 37.03 0.95
CA PHE A 211 24.94 36.21 1.98
C PHE A 211 26.42 36.00 1.69
N LYS A 212 26.81 35.78 0.42
CA LYS A 212 28.23 35.65 0.04
C LYS A 212 29.01 36.96 0.22
N GLY A 213 28.36 38.10 0.00
CA GLY A 213 28.98 39.42 0.18
C GLY A 213 29.12 39.85 1.65
N ASN A 214 28.35 39.28 2.56
CA ASN A 214 28.35 39.63 3.98
C ASN A 214 28.19 38.37 4.86
N PRO A 215 29.29 37.66 5.16
CA PRO A 215 29.24 36.41 5.93
C PRO A 215 28.74 36.57 7.38
N ASP A 216 28.74 37.80 7.92
CA ASP A 216 28.25 38.11 9.27
C ASP A 216 26.76 38.51 9.33
N LEU A 217 26.00 38.37 8.23
CA LEU A 217 24.56 38.65 8.19
C LEU A 217 23.78 37.68 9.10
N GLN A 218 23.44 38.16 10.30
CA GLN A 218 22.51 37.47 11.19
C GLN A 218 21.06 37.74 10.73
N PRO A 219 20.17 36.73 10.78
CA PRO A 219 18.77 36.92 10.46
C PRO A 219 18.16 38.00 11.38
N ALA A 220 17.41 38.94 10.79
CA ALA A 220 16.62 39.89 11.58
C ALA A 220 15.70 39.10 12.51
N LYS A 221 15.71 39.45 13.80
CA LYS A 221 14.95 38.79 14.87
C LYS A 221 13.59 38.31 14.37
N VAL A 222 13.27 37.03 14.62
CA VAL A 222 11.94 36.47 14.39
C VAL A 222 10.91 37.40 15.05
N ILE A 223 10.10 38.08 14.25
CA ILE A 223 8.99 38.89 14.72
C ILE A 223 8.07 37.95 15.51
N GLY A 224 8.01 38.15 16.83
CA GLY A 224 7.28 37.27 17.77
C GLY A 224 8.03 36.93 19.06
N LYS A 225 9.35 37.18 19.15
CA LYS A 225 10.08 37.10 20.43
C LYS A 225 10.40 38.51 20.95
N ALA A 226 9.43 39.12 21.62
CA ALA A 226 9.68 40.29 22.44
C ALA A 226 10.69 39.92 23.53
N ALA A 227 11.75 40.71 23.65
CA ALA A 227 12.69 40.63 24.74
C ALA A 227 12.00 41.10 26.02
N THR A 228 11.70 40.17 26.94
CA THR A 228 11.47 40.50 28.35
C THR A 228 12.34 39.58 29.18
N LYS A 229 13.27 40.18 29.91
CA LYS A 229 14.18 39.51 30.81
C LYS A 229 13.41 38.99 32.04
N THR A 230 13.87 37.84 32.54
CA THR A 230 13.80 37.37 33.95
C THR A 230 12.42 37.14 34.55
N SER A 231 11.96 35.89 34.54
CA SER A 231 11.52 35.14 35.73
C SER A 231 11.20 33.68 35.35
N GLU A 232 11.48 32.79 36.29
CA GLU A 232 11.35 31.35 36.20
C GLU A 232 9.94 30.91 35.78
N SER A 233 9.82 30.32 34.59
CA SER A 233 8.88 29.24 34.34
C SER A 233 9.21 28.64 32.97
N SER A 234 10.09 27.66 32.99
CA SER A 234 10.28 26.72 31.89
C SER A 234 8.98 25.94 31.66
N LYS A 235 8.01 26.51 30.94
CA LYS A 235 7.05 25.71 30.19
C LYS A 235 7.84 25.05 29.07
N LYS A 236 8.36 23.85 29.35
CA LYS A 236 8.88 22.93 28.33
C LYS A 236 7.84 22.90 27.22
N ARG A 237 8.25 23.30 26.02
CA ARG A 237 7.48 23.04 24.80
C ARG A 237 7.09 21.58 24.80
N ALA A 238 5.86 21.29 24.37
CA ALA A 238 5.43 19.93 24.12
C ALA A 238 6.50 19.24 23.27
N ASP A 239 6.96 18.14 23.83
CA ASP A 239 7.96 17.20 23.38
C ASP A 239 8.40 17.32 21.91
N SER A 240 9.68 17.62 21.69
CA SER A 240 10.34 17.53 20.38
C SER A 240 10.49 16.07 19.91
N SER A 241 10.01 15.08 20.67
CA SER A 241 9.95 13.67 20.27
C SER A 241 8.87 13.36 19.22
N ARG A 242 7.97 14.29 18.90
CA ARG A 242 6.85 14.02 17.99
C ARG A 242 7.15 14.20 16.50
N VAL A 243 8.29 14.76 16.13
CA VAL A 243 8.72 14.89 14.73
C VAL A 243 10.22 14.64 14.65
N SER A 244 10.60 13.47 14.13
CA SER A 244 11.97 13.15 13.74
C SER A 244 12.04 13.08 12.21
N VAL A 245 12.86 13.96 11.61
CA VAL A 245 13.21 13.86 10.19
C VAL A 245 14.41 12.91 10.10
N HIS A 246 14.26 11.83 9.32
CA HIS A 246 15.32 10.85 9.14
C HIS A 246 16.30 11.31 8.05
N ASP A 247 17.59 11.01 8.18
CA ASP A 247 18.65 11.39 7.20
C ASP A 247 18.46 10.84 5.77
N LYS A 248 17.40 10.04 5.52
CA LYS A 248 17.01 9.51 4.20
C LYS A 248 15.71 10.11 3.65
N THR A 249 15.23 11.20 4.24
CA THR A 249 14.04 11.89 3.73
C THR A 249 14.40 12.64 2.45
N GLU A 250 13.83 12.21 1.32
CA GLU A 250 13.88 12.95 0.06
C GLU A 250 12.68 13.93 0.00
N GLU A 251 12.99 15.21 -0.20
CA GLU A 251 11.99 16.25 -0.49
C GLU A 251 11.73 16.29 -2.00
N SER A 252 10.50 15.94 -2.42
CA SER A 252 10.08 16.08 -3.82
C SER A 252 9.16 17.30 -4.00
N PRO A 253 9.52 18.28 -4.84
CA PRO A 253 8.63 19.39 -5.14
C PRO A 253 7.56 18.97 -6.15
N ILE A 254 6.34 19.44 -5.93
CA ILE A 254 5.21 19.28 -6.85
C ILE A 254 5.32 20.39 -7.90
N ALA A 255 5.34 20.05 -9.20
CA ALA A 255 4.83 21.01 -10.17
C ALA A 255 4.04 20.38 -11.32
N CYS A 256 3.21 21.25 -11.88
CA CYS A 256 2.29 21.01 -12.96
C CYS A 256 3.05 21.11 -14.28
N GLU A 257 2.87 20.15 -15.19
CA GLU A 257 2.47 20.40 -16.58
C GLU A 257 2.48 19.12 -17.42
N GLY A 258 1.40 18.93 -18.20
CA GLY A 258 1.34 17.82 -19.16
C GLY A 258 -0.05 17.38 -19.65
N ASN A 259 -1.12 18.17 -19.54
CA ASN A 259 -2.33 17.88 -20.32
C ASN A 259 -3.11 19.15 -20.73
N PRO A 260 -2.91 19.67 -21.95
CA PRO A 260 -3.67 20.81 -22.44
C PRO A 260 -5.15 20.48 -22.75
N ASN A 261 -5.60 19.22 -22.64
CA ASN A 261 -7.00 18.83 -22.90
C ASN A 261 -7.94 18.99 -21.70
N LEU A 262 -7.46 19.48 -20.54
CA LEU A 262 -8.29 19.70 -19.34
C LEU A 262 -8.47 21.18 -18.97
N LEU A 263 -7.96 22.11 -19.78
CA LEU A 263 -8.23 23.54 -19.59
C LEU A 263 -9.57 23.90 -20.25
N VAL A 264 -10.59 24.15 -19.43
CA VAL A 264 -11.87 24.73 -19.88
C VAL A 264 -11.77 26.25 -19.74
N HIS A 265 -12.18 26.98 -20.79
CA HIS A 265 -12.21 28.44 -20.77
C HIS A 265 -13.20 28.93 -19.69
N VAL A 266 -12.73 29.81 -18.80
CA VAL A 266 -13.62 30.45 -17.81
C VAL A 266 -14.63 31.32 -18.56
N PRO A 267 -15.95 31.18 -18.31
CA PRO A 267 -16.96 32.04 -18.91
C PRO A 267 -16.75 33.49 -18.50
N VAL A 268 -16.85 34.41 -19.46
CA VAL A 268 -16.44 35.81 -19.30
C VAL A 268 -17.36 36.61 -18.37
N GLN A 269 -18.50 36.06 -17.91
CA GLN A 269 -19.35 36.72 -16.92
C GLN A 269 -19.99 35.73 -15.93
N PRO A 270 -19.99 36.04 -14.62
CA PRO A 270 -20.77 35.29 -13.66
C PRO A 270 -22.26 35.53 -13.92
N VAL A 271 -23.06 34.45 -13.91
CA VAL A 271 -24.52 34.54 -13.92
C VAL A 271 -24.93 35.19 -12.60
N ASN A 272 -25.50 36.39 -12.65
CA ASN A 272 -25.97 37.14 -11.50
C ASN A 272 -27.20 36.46 -10.87
N ASN A 273 -26.98 35.39 -10.11
CA ASN A 273 -27.99 34.75 -9.25
C ASN A 273 -27.73 35.04 -7.77
N TYR A 274 -27.28 36.26 -7.45
CA TYR A 274 -27.42 36.78 -6.09
C TYR A 274 -28.86 37.26 -5.90
N GLN A 275 -29.70 36.42 -5.30
CA GLN A 275 -30.82 36.95 -4.52
C GLN A 275 -30.23 37.54 -3.22
N PRO A 276 -30.39 38.84 -2.96
CA PRO A 276 -30.00 39.40 -1.68
C PRO A 276 -30.99 38.88 -0.62
N LEU A 277 -30.51 37.96 0.22
CA LEU A 277 -31.03 37.80 1.57
C LEU A 277 -30.71 39.09 2.34
N CYS A 278 -31.66 39.57 3.14
CA CYS A 278 -31.61 40.74 4.03
C CYS A 278 -32.19 42.05 3.44
N ASN A 279 -33.52 42.18 3.43
CA ASN A 279 -34.17 43.50 3.51
C ASN A 279 -34.21 43.93 4.97
N PHE A 280 -33.31 44.82 5.39
CA PHE A 280 -33.53 45.65 6.57
C PHE A 280 -34.25 46.92 6.12
N THR A 281 -35.56 46.95 6.36
CA THR A 281 -36.34 48.19 6.36
C THR A 281 -35.89 49.05 7.53
N THR A 282 -35.28 50.19 7.26
CA THR A 282 -35.27 51.31 8.20
C THR A 282 -36.02 52.47 7.57
N ASP A 283 -37.28 52.61 7.98
CA ASP A 283 -38.00 53.87 7.93
C ASP A 283 -37.17 54.95 8.63
N ALA A 284 -36.86 56.04 7.92
CA ALA A 284 -36.51 57.30 8.55
C ALA A 284 -36.90 58.46 7.64
N LYS A 285 -38.03 59.07 8.01
CA LYS A 285 -38.53 60.39 7.61
C LYS A 285 -37.41 61.44 7.56
N LYS A 286 -37.37 62.27 6.51
CA LYS A 286 -37.77 63.69 6.58
C LYS A 286 -37.91 64.30 5.18
#